data_AF-A0A519H498-F1
#
_entry.id   AF-A0A519H498-F1
#
_cell.length_a   1.000
_cell.length_b   1.000
_cell.length_c   1.000
_cell.angle_alpha   90.00
_cell.angle_beta   90.00
_cell.angle_gamma   90.00
#
_symmetry.space_group_name_H-M   'P 1'
#
loop_
_entity.id
_entity.type
_entity.pdbx_description
1 polymer ?
#
loop_
_entity_poly.entity_id
_entity_poly.type
_entity_poly.pdbx_seq_one_letter_code
_entity_poly.pdbx_strand_id
1 'polypeptide(L)'
;RADLERWLTTLAPLAESIYLLLKLLRDADVPYKVIAANGQFQQTLPQGRSFQLLRLRIDPRLNLVPEISGNRLMVSVRLMRHEADDRLHQSAEDAPFELTLCA
;
A
#
# COMPACT_ATOMS: atom_id res chain seq x y z
N ARG A 1 -34.88 -2.44 -0.72
CA ARG A 1 -33.96 -3.39 -1.40
C ARG A 1 -34.00 -3.21 -2.91
N ALA A 2 -35.17 -3.29 -3.54
CA ALA A 2 -35.32 -3.03 -4.98
C ALA A 2 -34.77 -1.66 -5.43
N ASP A 3 -34.99 -0.60 -4.64
CA ASP A 3 -34.45 0.73 -4.97
C ASP A 3 -32.92 0.79 -4.92
N LEU A 4 -32.29 0.14 -3.93
CA LEU A 4 -30.83 0.06 -3.83
C LEU A 4 -30.24 -0.69 -5.01
N GLU A 5 -30.82 -1.83 -5.37
CA GLU A 5 -30.38 -2.61 -6.54
C GLU A 5 -30.51 -1.77 -7.81
N ARG A 6 -31.66 -1.10 -8.02
CA ARG A 6 -31.87 -0.20 -9.16
C ARG A 6 -30.85 0.95 -9.21
N TRP A 7 -30.54 1.57 -8.07
CA TRP A 7 -29.54 2.64 -8.02
C TRP A 7 -28.12 2.14 -8.26
N LEU A 8 -27.78 0.94 -7.79
CA LEU A 8 -26.46 0.36 -8.01
C LEU A 8 -26.25 -0.09 -9.46
N THR A 9 -27.29 -0.55 -10.15
CA THR A 9 -27.20 -0.97 -11.56
C THR A 9 -26.68 0.13 -12.47
N THR A 10 -26.96 1.41 -12.16
CA THR A 10 -26.45 2.54 -12.97
C THR A 10 -24.93 2.74 -12.82
N LEU A 11 -24.33 2.26 -11.74
CA LEU A 11 -22.90 2.33 -11.46
C LEU A 11 -22.14 1.04 -11.83
N ALA A 12 -22.86 -0.05 -12.11
CA ALA A 12 -22.26 -1.37 -12.36
C ALA A 12 -21.21 -1.35 -13.49
N PRO A 13 -21.45 -0.73 -14.67
CA PRO A 13 -20.45 -0.71 -15.74
C PRO A 13 -19.14 -0.01 -15.35
N LEU A 14 -19.24 1.06 -14.54
CA LEU A 14 -18.09 1.78 -14.03
C LEU A 14 -17.33 0.94 -13.00
N ALA A 15 -18.06 0.29 -12.08
CA ALA A 15 -17.47 -0.57 -11.06
C ALA A 15 -16.71 -1.76 -11.67
N GLU A 16 -17.30 -2.41 -12.69
CA GLU A 16 -16.67 -3.51 -13.43
C GLU A 16 -15.39 -3.05 -14.14
N SER A 17 -15.42 -1.88 -14.78
CA SER A 17 -14.25 -1.30 -15.46
C SER A 17 -13.13 -0.96 -14.48
N ILE A 18 -13.45 -0.33 -13.35
CA ILE A 18 -12.48 -0.01 -12.30
C ILE A 18 -11.91 -1.30 -11.69
N TYR A 19 -12.76 -2.30 -11.43
CA TYR A 19 -12.32 -3.59 -10.91
C TYR A 19 -11.31 -4.26 -11.85
N LEU A 20 -11.62 -4.31 -13.15
CA LEU A 20 -10.72 -4.89 -14.15
C LEU A 20 -9.39 -4.14 -14.22
N LEU A 21 -9.42 -2.80 -14.31
CA LEU A 21 -8.21 -1.98 -14.35
C LEU A 21 -7.33 -2.19 -13.11
N LEU A 22 -7.93 -2.16 -11.92
CA LEU A 22 -7.19 -2.38 -10.68
C LEU A 22 -6.68 -3.82 -10.55
N LYS A 23 -7.38 -4.81 -11.11
CA LYS A 23 -6.90 -6.19 -11.15
C LYS A 23 -5.66 -6.30 -12.03
N LEU A 24 -5.73 -5.81 -13.27
CA LEU A 24 -4.60 -5.80 -14.20
C LEU A 24 -3.38 -5.07 -13.61
N LEU A 25 -3.60 -3.89 -13.01
CA LEU A 25 -2.53 -3.12 -12.37
C LEU A 25 -1.87 -3.91 -11.22
N ARG A 26 -2.67 -4.58 -10.37
CA ARG A 26 -2.15 -5.33 -9.22
C ARG A 26 -1.44 -6.63 -9.60
N ASP A 27 -1.80 -7.22 -10.74
CA ASP A 27 -1.25 -8.48 -11.24
C ASP A 27 0.04 -8.26 -12.09
N ALA A 28 0.36 -7.01 -12.44
CA ALA A 28 1.49 -6.67 -13.32
C ALA A 28 2.89 -6.87 -12.69
N ASP A 29 3.00 -6.84 -11.36
CA ASP A 29 4.28 -6.86 -10.66
C ASP A 29 4.27 -7.83 -9.46
N VAL A 30 5.44 -8.40 -9.15
CA VAL A 30 5.61 -9.42 -8.10
C VAL A 30 6.10 -8.77 -6.80
N PRO A 31 5.57 -9.15 -5.62
CA PRO A 31 6.09 -8.68 -4.33
C PRO A 31 7.54 -9.12 -4.10
N TYR A 32 8.33 -8.24 -3.49
CA TYR A 32 9.69 -8.53 -3.03
C TYR A 32 9.86 -8.15 -1.56
N LYS A 33 10.70 -8.91 -0.85
CA LYS A 33 10.95 -8.72 0.58
C LYS A 33 11.98 -7.63 0.83
N VAL A 34 11.69 -6.80 1.81
CA VAL A 34 12.60 -5.75 2.32
C VAL A 34 12.54 -5.73 3.84
N ILE A 35 13.48 -5.01 4.46
CA ILE A 35 13.51 -4.77 5.90
C ILE A 35 13.51 -3.25 6.11
N ALA A 36 12.58 -2.76 6.94
CA ALA A 36 12.71 -1.43 7.50
C ALA A 36 13.70 -1.49 8.66
N ALA A 37 14.85 -0.84 8.50
CA ALA A 37 15.86 -0.74 9.55
C ALA A 37 15.49 0.39 10.51
N ASN A 38 15.49 0.13 11.82
CA ASN A 38 15.03 1.06 12.85
C ASN A 38 13.66 1.70 12.50
N GLY A 39 12.72 0.85 12.06
CA GLY A 39 11.38 1.25 11.61
C GLY A 39 11.34 2.12 10.35
N GLN A 40 12.41 2.21 9.56
CA GLN A 40 12.45 3.05 8.35
C GLN A 40 12.94 2.28 7.11
N PHE A 41 12.30 2.56 5.98
CA PHE A 41 12.73 2.06 4.68
C PHE A 41 12.60 3.16 3.63
N GLN A 42 13.59 3.30 2.74
CA GLN A 42 13.55 4.23 1.62
C GLN A 42 14.07 3.56 0.35
N GLN A 43 13.44 3.87 -0.77
CA GLN A 43 13.83 3.34 -2.09
C GLN A 43 13.62 4.39 -3.17
N THR A 44 14.67 4.65 -3.94
CA THR A 44 14.60 5.45 -5.16
C THR A 44 13.84 4.69 -6.24
N LEU A 45 12.92 5.37 -6.92
CA LEU A 45 12.16 4.83 -8.03
C LEU A 45 12.92 5.01 -9.36
N PRO A 46 12.94 3.98 -10.24
CA PRO A 46 13.54 4.10 -11.56
C PRO A 46 12.93 5.24 -12.39
N GLN A 47 13.78 6.06 -12.99
CA GLN A 47 13.36 7.11 -13.92
C GLN A 47 12.79 6.50 -15.20
N GLY A 48 11.77 7.14 -15.78
CA GLY A 48 11.14 6.68 -17.03
C GLY A 48 10.12 5.55 -16.86
N ARG A 49 9.95 5.00 -15.65
CA ARG A 49 8.85 4.09 -15.31
C ARG A 49 7.87 4.81 -14.38
N SER A 50 6.60 4.84 -14.76
CA SER A 50 5.54 5.37 -13.90
C SER A 50 4.99 4.24 -13.03
N PHE A 51 4.80 4.50 -11.75
CA PHE A 51 4.14 3.59 -10.82
C PHE A 51 2.84 4.21 -10.36
N GLN A 52 1.73 3.49 -10.50
CA GLN A 52 0.40 3.99 -10.18
C GLN A 52 -0.09 3.50 -8.81
N LEU A 53 0.49 2.39 -8.32
CA LEU A 53 0.12 1.80 -7.05
C LEU A 53 1.33 1.20 -6.36
N LEU A 54 1.46 1.46 -5.06
CA LEU A 54 2.37 0.76 -4.17
C LEU A 54 1.54 -0.13 -3.25
N ARG A 55 1.98 -1.37 -3.07
CA ARG A 55 1.36 -2.32 -2.14
C ARG A 55 2.40 -2.75 -1.11
N LEU A 56 2.01 -2.70 0.16
CA LEU A 56 2.82 -3.18 1.27
C LEU A 56 2.04 -4.27 2.00
N ARG A 57 2.70 -5.41 2.24
CA ARG A 57 2.17 -6.51 3.07
C ARG A 57 3.11 -6.69 4.25
N ILE A 58 2.56 -6.58 5.45
CA ILE A 58 3.29 -6.72 6.72
C ILE A 58 2.54 -7.72 7.59
N ASP A 59 3.26 -8.48 8.41
CA ASP A 59 2.64 -9.41 9.36
C ASP A 59 1.86 -8.62 10.41
N PRO A 60 0.52 -8.80 10.53
CA PRO A 60 -0.28 -8.07 11.51
C PRO A 60 0.15 -8.35 12.95
N ARG A 61 0.83 -9.47 13.23
CA ARG A 61 1.35 -9.80 14.58
C ARG A 61 2.43 -8.83 15.05
N LEU A 62 3.08 -8.11 14.14
CA LEU A 62 4.07 -7.09 14.49
C LEU A 62 3.42 -5.88 15.17
N ASN A 63 2.10 -5.70 15.03
CA ASN A 63 1.36 -4.54 15.56
C ASN A 63 1.99 -3.20 15.13
N LEU A 64 2.45 -3.14 13.87
CA LEU A 64 3.04 -1.95 13.25
C LEU A 64 2.08 -1.36 12.22
N VAL A 65 2.00 -0.04 12.21
CA VAL A 65 1.22 0.76 11.27
C VAL A 65 2.18 1.41 10.27
N PRO A 66 2.14 1.05 8.98
CA PRO A 66 3.02 1.65 7.98
C PRO A 66 2.49 3.03 7.54
N GLU A 67 3.26 4.08 7.81
CA GLU A 67 3.10 5.38 7.16
C GLU A 67 3.94 5.44 5.89
N ILE A 68 3.31 5.71 4.76
CA ILE A 68 3.97 5.68 3.45
C ILE A 68 3.90 7.07 2.84
N SER A 69 5.04 7.60 2.44
CA SER A 69 5.14 8.78 1.59
C SER A 69 5.87 8.43 0.30
N GLY A 70 5.50 9.08 -0.79
CA GLY A 70 6.12 8.81 -2.08
C GLY A 70 5.95 9.97 -3.02
N ASN A 71 6.92 10.12 -3.91
CA ASN A 71 6.87 11.00 -5.07
C ASN A 71 7.42 10.26 -6.30
N ARG A 72 7.57 10.94 -7.43
CA ARG A 72 8.10 10.33 -8.67
C ARG A 72 9.53 9.79 -8.58
N LEU A 73 10.28 10.20 -7.55
CA LEU A 73 11.70 9.89 -7.39
C LEU A 73 11.96 8.85 -6.31
N MET A 74 11.11 8.79 -5.27
CA MET A 74 11.40 8.01 -4.07
C MET A 74 10.13 7.63 -3.32
N VAL A 75 10.19 6.49 -2.65
CA VAL A 75 9.25 6.02 -1.64
C VAL A 75 9.94 5.97 -0.29
N SER A 76 9.23 6.36 0.76
CA SER A 76 9.63 6.23 2.15
C SER A 76 8.53 5.55 2.95
N VAL A 77 8.91 4.60 3.79
CA VAL A 77 8.02 3.92 4.73
C VAL A 77 8.56 4.13 6.13
N ARG A 78 7.70 4.59 7.05
CA ARG A 78 7.97 4.63 8.49
C ARG A 78 6.99 3.71 9.20
N LEU A 79 7.51 2.81 10.00
CA LEU A 79 6.73 1.88 10.79
C LEU A 79 6.46 2.51 12.16
N MET A 80 5.18 2.68 12.44
CA MET A 80 4.69 3.27 13.68
C MET A 80 4.07 2.18 14.56
N ARG A 81 3.97 2.42 15.86
CA ARG A 81 3.27 1.57 16.81
C ARG A 81 2.29 2.45 17.59
N HIS A 82 1.09 1.93 17.80
CA HIS A 82 0.11 2.59 18.65
C HIS A 82 0.44 2.29 20.11
N GLU A 83 0.65 3.33 20.90
CA GLU A 83 1.07 3.21 22.30
C GLU A 83 -0.07 3.55 23.27
N ALA A 84 0.20 3.41 24.57
CA ALA A 84 -0.81 3.58 25.63
C ALA A 84 -1.38 5.01 25.74
N ASP A 85 -0.71 6.00 25.13
CA ASP A 85 -1.15 7.39 25.08
C ASP A 85 -2.11 7.70 23.91
N ASP A 86 -2.58 6.67 23.21
CA ASP A 86 -3.48 6.76 22.05
C ASP A 86 -2.85 7.49 20.85
N ARG A 87 -1.51 7.44 20.74
CA ARG A 87 -0.75 8.06 19.66
C ARG A 87 0.13 7.04 18.95
N LEU A 88 0.46 7.38 17.70
CA LEU A 88 1.43 6.65 16.91
C LEU A 88 2.84 7.14 17.24
N HIS A 89 3.68 6.21 17.68
CA HIS A 89 5.11 6.43 17.89
C HIS A 89 5.93 5.66 16.87
N GLN A 90 7.06 6.23 16.47
CA GLN A 90 7.96 5.55 15.55
C GLN A 90 8.54 4.31 16.21
N SER A 91 8.45 3.17 15.52
CA SER A 91 9.12 1.95 15.95
C SER A 91 10.62 2.07 15.74
N ALA A 92 11.40 1.56 16.70
CA ALA A 92 12.85 1.41 16.59
C ALA A 92 13.26 -0.01 16.20
N GLU A 93 12.30 -0.89 15.91
CA GLU A 93 12.55 -2.29 15.57
C GLU A 93 12.85 -2.46 14.08
N ASP A 94 13.75 -3.38 13.77
CA ASP A 94 13.90 -3.89 12.41
C ASP A 94 12.72 -4.80 12.08
N ALA A 95 11.99 -4.50 11.00
CA ALA A 95 10.79 -5.24 10.64
C ALA A 95 10.76 -5.61 9.15
N PRO A 96 10.58 -6.90 8.81
CA PRO A 96 10.45 -7.34 7.43
C PRO A 96 9.03 -7.09 6.90
N PHE A 97 8.93 -6.73 5.63
CA PHE A 97 7.67 -6.66 4.90
C PHE A 97 7.87 -6.93 3.41
N GLU A 98 6.78 -7.16 2.68
CA GLU A 98 6.78 -7.27 1.23
C GLU A 98 6.31 -5.96 0.60
N LEU A 99 7.02 -5.51 -0.43
CA LEU A 99 6.68 -4.34 -1.22
C LEU A 99 6.40 -4.76 -2.67
N THR A 100 5.42 -4.14 -3.31
CA THR A 100 5.17 -4.25 -4.76
C THR A 100 4.96 -2.85 -5.32
N LEU A 101 5.66 -2.53 -6.41
CA LEU A 101 5.48 -1.30 -7.17
C LEU A 101 4.79 -1.65 -8.49
N CYS A 102 3.51 -1.30 -8.62
CA CYS A 102 2.68 -1.62 -9.76
C CYS A 102 2.74 -0.47 -10.80
N ALA A 103 3.23 -0.78 -11.99
CA ALA A 103 3.33 0.16 -13.11
C ALA A 103 2.12 0.11 -14.05
#